data_AF-A0A429MSB3-F1
#
_entry.id   AF-A0A429MSB3-F1
#
_cell.length_a   1.000
_cell.length_b   1.000
_cell.length_c   1.000
_cell.angle_alpha   90.00
_cell.angle_beta   90.00
_cell.angle_gamma   90.00
#
_symmetry.space_group_name_H-M   'P 1'
#
loop_
_entity.id
_entity.type
_entity.pdbx_description
1 polymer ?
#
loop_
_entity_poly.entity_id
_entity_poly.type
_entity_poly.pdbx_seq_one_letter_code
_entity_poly.pdbx_strand_id
1 'polypeptide(L)'
;MTMNPVQIYRDIFLSMQDRQESCDQFVSWMELDADKLASLKALNAYSLAAGSLDVKVEGKQRGSGVDLERIQSSQFNSKYIFEVKLNKTNINLGHDFIVCDSWNTVLKYEHYIKNPIKKIFLTDVEDYFDIDSSDSKYKNYLAMGELYSFINFLSEESNADKDCIFYNRSYKFKIKACEDDLNYPIDTKSLGKFKHQDMHREAIINLMCKELTSFVKDEIEDVRFSYLIRNLNPLITNIN
;
A
#
# COMPACT_ATOMS: atom_id res chain seq x y z
N MET A 1 -1.63 6.39 23.68
CA MET A 1 -0.92 6.19 22.38
C MET A 1 -1.83 5.35 21.51
N THR A 2 -2.24 5.87 20.36
CA THR A 2 -3.09 5.14 19.42
C THR A 2 -2.24 4.01 18.83
N MET A 3 -2.59 2.77 19.18
CA MET A 3 -1.92 1.56 18.68
C MET A 3 -1.99 1.51 17.15
N ASN A 4 -0.86 1.33 16.47
CA ASN A 4 -0.78 1.23 15.02
C ASN A 4 -1.01 -0.22 14.57
N PRO A 5 -2.16 -0.56 13.94
CA PRO A 5 -2.52 -1.95 13.66
C PRO A 5 -1.52 -2.68 12.76
N VAL A 6 -0.83 -1.98 11.86
CA VAL A 6 0.19 -2.57 10.99
C VAL A 6 1.41 -3.00 11.77
N GLN A 7 1.87 -2.16 12.71
CA GLN A 7 3.00 -2.50 13.56
C GLN A 7 2.67 -3.68 14.45
N ILE A 8 1.45 -3.69 15.04
CA ILE A 8 0.97 -4.84 15.81
C ILE A 8 0.94 -6.11 14.95
N TYR A 9 0.44 -6.01 13.71
CA TYR A 9 0.41 -7.14 12.79
C TYR A 9 1.82 -7.67 12.53
N ARG A 10 2.75 -6.78 12.17
CA ARG A 10 4.16 -7.11 11.95
C ARG A 10 4.77 -7.81 13.16
N ASP A 11 4.59 -7.25 14.35
CA ASP A 11 5.24 -7.78 15.55
C ASP A 11 4.72 -9.18 15.90
N ILE A 12 3.40 -9.43 15.76
CA ILE A 12 2.85 -10.78 15.90
C ILE A 12 3.36 -11.69 14.78
N PHE A 13 3.30 -11.24 13.52
CA PHE A 13 3.76 -12.01 12.37
C PHE A 13 5.21 -12.47 12.52
N LEU A 14 6.11 -11.59 12.95
CA LEU A 14 7.53 -11.90 13.21
C LEU A 14 7.74 -12.82 14.41
N SER A 15 6.81 -12.83 15.37
CA SER A 15 6.86 -13.72 16.53
C SER A 15 6.34 -15.15 16.26
N MET A 16 5.66 -15.37 15.13
CA MET A 16 5.13 -16.66 14.73
C MET A 16 6.25 -17.60 14.25
N GLN A 17 6.77 -18.42 15.16
CA GLN A 17 7.73 -19.48 14.83
C GLN A 17 7.07 -20.59 14.01
N ASP A 18 7.84 -21.26 13.14
CA ASP A 18 7.37 -22.36 12.28
C ASP A 18 6.07 -22.02 11.52
N ARG A 19 5.94 -20.74 11.12
CA ARG A 19 4.76 -20.20 10.44
C ARG A 19 4.46 -21.00 9.17
N GLN A 20 3.23 -21.48 9.08
CA GLN A 20 2.70 -22.17 7.92
C GLN A 20 1.79 -21.25 7.13
N GLU A 21 1.82 -21.39 5.82
CA GLU A 21 0.88 -20.73 4.94
C GLU A 21 -0.32 -21.63 4.67
N SER A 22 -1.50 -21.12 5.00
CA SER A 22 -2.80 -21.64 4.57
C SER A 22 -3.41 -20.64 3.59
N CYS A 23 -4.28 -21.07 2.67
CA CYS A 23 -4.82 -20.29 1.54
C CYS A 23 -4.79 -18.76 1.72
N ASP A 24 -5.52 -18.24 2.69
CA ASP A 24 -5.70 -16.82 3.00
C ASP A 24 -5.09 -16.41 4.35
N GLN A 25 -4.38 -17.30 5.04
CA GLN A 25 -3.91 -17.09 6.41
C GLN A 25 -2.46 -17.55 6.64
N PHE A 26 -1.77 -16.85 7.53
CA PHE A 26 -0.60 -17.36 8.22
C PHE A 26 -1.03 -18.04 9.52
N VAL A 27 -0.48 -19.22 9.79
CA VAL A 27 -0.85 -20.04 10.95
C VAL A 27 0.40 -20.42 11.72
N SER A 28 0.37 -20.31 13.05
CA SER A 28 1.45 -20.78 13.92
C SER A 28 0.89 -21.21 15.28
N TRP A 29 1.54 -22.20 15.87
CA TRP A 29 1.27 -22.65 17.23
C TRP A 29 2.27 -22.00 18.17
N MET A 30 1.80 -21.10 19.05
CA MET A 30 2.68 -20.33 19.92
C MET A 30 2.11 -20.09 21.32
N GLU A 31 3.01 -19.77 22.25
CA GLU A 31 2.66 -19.32 23.59
C GLU A 31 2.13 -17.88 23.54
N LEU A 32 1.09 -17.63 24.34
CA LEU A 32 0.54 -16.28 24.53
C LEU A 32 0.98 -15.72 25.88
N ASP A 33 1.21 -14.41 25.88
CA ASP A 33 1.33 -13.55 27.05
C ASP A 33 0.27 -12.45 26.98
N ALA A 34 0.25 -11.56 27.97
CA ALA A 34 -0.72 -10.48 28.03
C ALA A 34 -0.64 -9.54 26.82
N ASP A 35 0.57 -9.24 26.33
CA ASP A 35 0.82 -8.30 25.25
C ASP A 35 0.41 -8.88 23.90
N LYS A 36 0.74 -10.16 23.65
CA LYS A 36 0.30 -10.89 22.46
C LYS A 36 -1.21 -11.04 22.43
N LEU A 37 -1.85 -11.36 23.56
CA LEU A 37 -3.31 -11.46 23.62
C LEU A 37 -3.97 -10.10 23.33
N ALA A 38 -3.47 -9.01 23.91
CA ALA A 38 -3.96 -7.66 23.63
C ALA A 38 -3.79 -7.28 22.16
N SER A 39 -2.64 -7.63 21.57
CA SER A 39 -2.35 -7.44 20.15
C SER A 39 -3.31 -8.21 19.25
N LEU A 40 -3.57 -9.49 19.53
CA LEU A 40 -4.52 -10.30 18.78
C LEU A 40 -5.95 -9.76 18.86
N LYS A 41 -6.37 -9.27 20.03
CA LYS A 41 -7.67 -8.60 20.19
C LYS A 41 -7.76 -7.33 19.35
N ALA A 42 -6.71 -6.52 19.34
CA ALA A 42 -6.63 -5.34 18.49
C ALA A 42 -6.71 -5.72 17.00
N LEU A 43 -5.96 -6.72 16.55
CA LEU A 43 -5.99 -7.18 15.16
C LEU A 43 -7.34 -7.80 14.75
N ASN A 44 -8.02 -8.51 15.65
CA ASN A 44 -9.37 -9.02 15.41
C ASN A 44 -10.35 -7.88 15.10
N ALA A 45 -10.26 -6.74 15.80
CA ALA A 45 -11.11 -5.59 15.50
C ALA A 45 -10.93 -5.04 14.05
N TYR A 46 -9.78 -5.30 13.43
CA TYR A 46 -9.48 -4.99 12.03
C TYR A 46 -9.62 -6.21 11.10
N SER A 47 -10.26 -7.30 11.55
CA SER A 47 -10.39 -8.55 10.79
C SER A 47 -9.04 -9.09 10.27
N LEU A 48 -7.97 -8.90 11.04
CA LEU A 48 -6.61 -9.37 10.71
C LEU A 48 -6.17 -10.60 11.50
N ALA A 49 -6.87 -10.92 12.59
CA ALA A 49 -6.65 -12.11 13.40
C ALA A 49 -7.98 -12.81 13.68
N ALA A 50 -7.94 -14.12 13.87
CA ALA A 50 -9.12 -14.89 14.27
C ALA A 50 -9.61 -14.49 15.67
N GLY A 51 -10.93 -14.42 15.86
CA GLY A 51 -11.53 -14.08 17.16
C GLY A 51 -11.61 -15.23 18.16
N SER A 52 -11.28 -16.43 17.72
CA SER A 52 -11.14 -17.62 18.57
C SER A 52 -9.98 -18.47 18.07
N LEU A 53 -9.34 -19.18 19.01
CA LEU A 53 -8.11 -19.93 18.77
C LEU A 53 -8.27 -21.39 19.19
N ASP A 54 -7.61 -22.29 18.49
CA ASP A 54 -7.47 -23.67 18.94
C ASP A 54 -6.34 -23.77 19.98
N VAL A 55 -6.47 -24.70 20.94
CA VAL A 55 -5.51 -24.83 22.04
C VAL A 55 -5.05 -26.28 22.25
N LYS A 56 -3.74 -26.43 22.37
CA LYS A 56 -3.07 -27.64 22.85
C LYS A 56 -2.66 -27.44 24.30
N VAL A 57 -2.98 -28.41 25.16
CA VAL A 57 -2.55 -28.45 26.56
C VAL A 57 -1.68 -29.67 26.76
N GLU A 58 -0.42 -29.45 27.16
CA GLU A 58 0.59 -30.50 27.34
C GLU A 58 0.73 -31.40 26.08
N GLY A 59 0.76 -30.76 24.91
CA GLY A 59 0.91 -31.42 23.60
C GLY A 59 -0.35 -32.09 23.05
N LYS A 60 -1.45 -32.15 23.81
CA LYS A 60 -2.72 -32.74 23.36
C LYS A 60 -3.71 -31.64 22.99
N GLN A 61 -4.33 -31.75 21.82
CA GLN A 61 -5.42 -30.86 21.43
C GLN A 61 -6.59 -31.02 22.40
N ARG A 62 -6.98 -29.93 23.06
CA ARG A 62 -7.95 -29.96 24.18
C ARG A 62 -9.15 -29.06 23.98
N GLY A 63 -9.03 -28.02 23.16
CA GLY A 63 -10.14 -27.14 22.81
C GLY A 63 -9.98 -26.60 21.40
N SER A 64 -11.10 -26.50 20.70
CA SER A 64 -11.19 -25.77 19.43
C SER A 64 -12.07 -24.53 19.63
N GLY A 65 -11.68 -23.39 19.05
CA GLY A 65 -12.48 -22.17 19.08
C GLY A 65 -12.63 -21.52 20.47
N VAL A 66 -11.54 -21.42 21.24
CA VAL A 66 -11.51 -20.63 22.47
C VAL A 66 -11.53 -19.14 22.12
N ASP A 67 -12.60 -18.42 22.49
CA ASP A 67 -12.71 -16.98 22.27
C ASP A 67 -11.54 -16.21 22.90
N LEU A 68 -10.99 -15.22 22.18
CA LEU A 68 -9.90 -14.37 22.68
C LEU A 68 -10.25 -13.69 24.02
N GLU A 69 -11.51 -13.34 24.24
CA GLU A 69 -11.98 -12.71 25.48
C GLU A 69 -12.00 -13.65 26.69
N ARG A 70 -11.97 -14.97 26.47
CA ARG A 70 -12.00 -15.97 27.54
C ARG A 70 -10.61 -16.47 27.95
N ILE A 71 -9.57 -16.07 27.22
CA ILE A 71 -8.19 -16.44 27.55
C ILE A 71 -7.75 -15.63 28.78
N GLN A 72 -7.31 -16.35 29.82
CA GLN A 72 -6.92 -15.78 31.12
C GLN A 72 -5.42 -15.88 31.34
N SER A 73 -4.90 -15.05 32.26
CA SER A 73 -3.48 -15.03 32.61
C SER A 73 -2.95 -16.35 33.18
N SER A 74 -3.82 -17.18 33.78
CA SER A 74 -3.49 -18.53 34.23
C SER A 74 -3.05 -19.47 33.09
N GLN A 75 -3.35 -19.10 31.85
CA GLN A 75 -3.00 -19.86 30.64
C GLN A 75 -1.72 -19.32 29.96
N PHE A 76 -1.05 -18.31 30.51
CA PHE A 76 0.22 -17.77 29.99
C PHE A 76 1.41 -18.58 30.51
N ASN A 77 1.53 -19.82 30.07
CA ASN A 77 2.67 -20.68 30.37
C ASN A 77 2.83 -21.77 29.30
N SER A 78 4.00 -22.42 29.29
CA SER A 78 4.40 -23.40 28.27
C SER A 78 3.53 -24.65 28.17
N LYS A 79 2.60 -24.87 29.11
CA LYS A 79 1.62 -25.95 28.96
C LYS A 79 0.58 -25.65 27.89
N TYR A 80 0.29 -24.37 27.63
CA TYR A 80 -0.76 -23.92 26.73
C TYR A 80 -0.15 -23.34 25.46
N ILE A 81 -0.44 -23.97 24.32
CA ILE A 81 -0.02 -23.50 23.00
C ILE A 81 -1.28 -23.22 22.18
N PHE A 82 -1.36 -22.02 21.62
CA PHE A 82 -2.52 -21.55 20.87
C PHE A 82 -2.22 -21.48 19.38
N GLU A 83 -3.18 -21.87 18.55
CA GLU A 83 -3.11 -21.71 17.11
C GLU A 83 -3.50 -20.27 16.72
N VAL A 84 -2.49 -19.44 16.48
CA VAL A 84 -2.65 -18.07 16.02
C VAL A 84 -2.82 -18.08 14.49
N LYS A 85 -3.88 -17.42 14.02
CA LYS A 85 -4.20 -17.25 12.61
C LYS A 85 -4.26 -15.77 12.26
N LEU A 86 -3.42 -15.33 11.33
CA LEU A 86 -3.41 -13.98 10.79
C LEU A 86 -3.87 -14.00 9.33
N ASN A 87 -4.79 -13.12 8.94
CA ASN A 87 -5.19 -12.98 7.54
C ASN A 87 -4.04 -12.36 6.73
N LYS A 88 -3.76 -12.90 5.54
CA LYS A 88 -2.64 -12.46 4.68
C LYS A 88 -2.80 -11.04 4.15
N THR A 89 -4.03 -10.53 4.08
CA THR A 89 -4.29 -9.19 3.56
C THR A 89 -5.55 -8.54 4.12
N ASN A 90 -5.60 -7.22 4.07
CA ASN A 90 -6.76 -6.39 4.43
C ASN A 90 -7.24 -5.49 3.27
N ILE A 91 -6.78 -5.70 2.04
CA ILE A 91 -7.01 -4.78 0.90
C ILE A 91 -8.50 -4.44 0.68
N ASN A 92 -9.41 -5.38 0.90
CA ASN A 92 -10.84 -5.16 0.67
C ASN A 92 -11.59 -4.58 1.89
N LEU A 93 -10.88 -4.19 2.95
CA LEU A 93 -11.50 -3.75 4.21
C LEU A 93 -11.58 -2.23 4.36
N GLY A 94 -11.03 -1.46 3.43
CA GLY A 94 -11.12 0.00 3.43
C GLY A 94 -10.35 0.68 4.58
N HIS A 95 -9.38 0.00 5.15
CA HIS A 95 -8.51 0.55 6.20
C HIS A 95 -7.55 1.61 5.65
N ASP A 96 -7.06 2.49 6.52
CA ASP A 96 -6.05 3.52 6.21
C ASP A 96 -4.62 2.95 6.12
N PHE A 97 -4.50 1.63 6.05
CA PHE A 97 -3.26 0.88 6.01
C PHE A 97 -3.40 -0.42 5.21
N ILE A 98 -2.29 -0.99 4.76
CA ILE A 98 -2.26 -2.27 4.06
C ILE A 98 -1.34 -3.27 4.75
N VAL A 99 -1.80 -4.52 4.79
CA VAL A 99 -0.99 -5.72 4.92
C VAL A 99 -1.18 -6.54 3.65
N CYS A 100 -0.10 -6.96 3.01
CA CYS A 100 -0.12 -7.84 1.84
C CYS A 100 1.25 -8.51 1.64
N ASP A 101 1.36 -9.36 0.63
CA ASP A 101 2.57 -10.06 0.21
C ASP A 101 3.65 -9.11 -0.37
N SER A 102 3.29 -8.31 -1.37
CA SER A 102 4.28 -7.58 -2.19
C SER A 102 3.77 -6.24 -2.75
N TRP A 103 4.70 -5.44 -3.28
CA TRP A 103 4.39 -4.21 -4.02
C TRP A 103 3.47 -4.45 -5.22
N ASN A 104 3.66 -5.54 -5.96
CA ASN A 104 2.80 -5.86 -7.10
C ASN A 104 1.35 -6.03 -6.68
N THR A 105 1.10 -6.57 -5.48
CA THR A 105 -0.26 -6.67 -4.94
C THR A 105 -0.84 -5.31 -4.58
N VAL A 106 -0.06 -4.40 -3.99
CA VAL A 106 -0.50 -3.01 -3.76
C VAL A 106 -0.85 -2.33 -5.09
N LEU A 107 0.05 -2.40 -6.07
CA LEU A 107 -0.05 -1.71 -7.36
C LEU A 107 -1.10 -2.32 -8.30
N LYS A 108 -1.57 -3.55 -8.04
CA LYS A 108 -2.68 -4.15 -8.77
C LYS A 108 -3.98 -3.35 -8.63
N TYR A 109 -4.12 -2.60 -7.54
CA TYR A 109 -5.32 -1.81 -7.25
C TYR A 109 -5.09 -0.33 -7.59
N GLU A 110 -5.75 0.11 -8.66
CA GLU A 110 -5.66 1.47 -9.18
C GLU A 110 -5.87 2.55 -8.10
N HIS A 111 -6.81 2.35 -7.17
CA HIS A 111 -7.11 3.33 -6.14
C HIS A 111 -5.96 3.54 -5.14
N TYR A 112 -5.09 2.54 -4.94
CA TYR A 112 -3.88 2.68 -4.12
C TYR A 112 -2.72 3.32 -4.88
N ILE A 113 -2.76 3.39 -6.21
CA ILE A 113 -1.84 4.23 -6.99
C ILE A 113 -2.31 5.68 -6.94
N LYS A 114 -3.62 5.90 -7.14
CA LYS A 114 -4.25 7.22 -7.15
C LYS A 114 -4.16 7.93 -5.80
N ASN A 115 -4.37 7.18 -4.72
CA ASN A 115 -4.29 7.64 -3.33
C ASN A 115 -3.39 6.69 -2.52
N PRO A 116 -2.07 6.90 -2.54
CA PRO A 116 -1.12 6.03 -1.86
C PRO A 116 -1.39 5.87 -0.36
N ILE A 117 -1.39 4.61 0.11
CA ILE A 117 -1.52 4.29 1.53
C ILE A 117 -0.18 4.48 2.24
N LYS A 118 -0.23 5.19 3.37
CA LYS A 118 1.00 5.60 4.06
C LYS A 118 1.57 4.53 4.99
N LYS A 119 0.77 3.54 5.40
CA LYS A 119 1.20 2.49 6.32
C LYS A 119 1.08 1.13 5.63
N ILE A 120 2.20 0.47 5.37
CA ILE A 120 2.24 -0.78 4.61
C ILE A 120 3.13 -1.77 5.34
N PHE A 121 2.69 -3.03 5.42
CA PHE A 121 3.56 -4.15 5.77
C PHE A 121 3.52 -5.18 4.65
N LEU A 122 4.70 -5.53 4.14
CA LEU A 122 4.88 -6.52 3.09
C LEU A 122 5.39 -7.83 3.71
N THR A 123 4.61 -8.89 3.60
CA THR A 123 4.89 -10.16 4.31
C THR A 123 5.98 -10.99 3.65
N ASP A 124 6.22 -10.84 2.34
CA ASP A 124 7.23 -11.63 1.62
C ASP A 124 8.66 -11.21 1.99
N VAL A 125 8.85 -9.90 2.20
CA VAL A 125 10.14 -9.29 2.56
C VAL A 125 10.21 -8.87 4.03
N GLU A 126 9.10 -9.03 4.76
CA GLU A 126 8.94 -8.64 6.18
C GLU A 126 9.22 -7.14 6.45
N ASP A 127 9.02 -6.30 5.43
CA ASP A 127 9.29 -4.86 5.49
C ASP A 127 8.06 -4.05 5.91
N TYR A 128 8.32 -3.05 6.75
CA TYR A 128 7.34 -2.09 7.22
C TYR A 128 7.66 -0.69 6.73
N PHE A 129 6.63 -0.01 6.24
CA PHE A 129 6.72 1.35 5.74
C PHE A 129 5.70 2.25 6.42
N ASP A 130 6.16 3.43 6.83
CA ASP A 130 5.35 4.54 7.30
C ASP A 130 5.87 5.87 6.74
N ILE A 131 5.27 6.97 7.18
CA ILE A 131 5.62 8.32 6.73
C ILE A 131 7.08 8.70 6.98
N ASP A 132 7.73 8.05 7.94
CA ASP A 132 9.13 8.31 8.31
C ASP A 132 10.10 7.37 7.56
N SER A 133 9.58 6.45 6.73
CA SER A 133 10.40 5.53 5.96
C SER A 133 11.31 6.25 4.98
N SER A 134 12.59 5.87 5.03
CA SER A 134 13.61 6.40 4.12
C SER A 134 13.70 5.63 2.80
N ASP A 135 12.98 4.52 2.68
CA ASP A 135 13.04 3.62 1.52
C ASP A 135 12.68 4.31 0.21
N SER A 136 13.45 4.00 -0.83
CA SER A 136 13.33 4.63 -2.14
C SER A 136 12.07 4.19 -2.88
N LYS A 137 11.72 2.89 -2.84
CA LYS A 137 10.53 2.37 -3.50
C LYS A 137 9.27 2.93 -2.85
N TYR A 138 9.23 3.00 -1.52
CA TYR A 138 8.12 3.60 -0.77
C TYR A 138 7.95 5.09 -1.10
N LYS A 139 9.03 5.88 -1.13
CA LYS A 139 8.97 7.30 -1.54
C LYS A 139 8.45 7.46 -2.96
N ASN A 140 8.90 6.61 -3.88
CA ASN A 140 8.46 6.64 -5.27
C ASN A 140 7.00 6.21 -5.41
N TYR A 141 6.54 5.24 -4.60
CA TYR A 141 5.13 4.87 -4.52
C TYR A 141 4.24 6.05 -4.07
N LEU A 142 4.65 6.79 -3.03
CA LEU A 142 3.95 8.02 -2.63
C LEU A 142 3.95 9.07 -3.75
N ALA A 143 5.08 9.21 -4.45
CA ALA A 143 5.23 10.15 -5.55
C ALA A 143 4.39 9.80 -6.79
N MET A 144 4.05 8.53 -7.01
CA MET A 144 3.10 8.13 -8.06
C MET A 144 1.71 8.75 -7.84
N GLY A 145 1.27 8.90 -6.58
CA GLY A 145 0.03 9.60 -6.26
C GLY A 145 0.07 11.08 -6.64
N GLU A 146 1.22 11.74 -6.43
CA GLU A 146 1.42 13.13 -6.85
C GLU A 146 1.45 13.29 -8.37
N LEU A 147 2.07 12.34 -9.08
CA LEU A 147 2.01 12.27 -10.54
C LEU A 147 0.58 12.08 -11.04
N TYR A 148 -0.18 11.17 -10.45
CA TYR A 148 -1.59 11.01 -10.78
C TYR A 148 -2.38 12.30 -10.51
N SER A 149 -2.18 12.94 -9.36
CA SER A 149 -2.81 14.22 -9.03
C SER A 149 -2.47 15.31 -10.06
N PHE A 150 -1.25 15.30 -10.59
CA PHE A 150 -0.84 16.20 -11.67
C PHE A 150 -1.52 15.89 -13.01
N ILE A 151 -1.65 14.61 -13.39
CA ILE A 151 -2.41 14.21 -14.59
C ILE A 151 -3.88 14.63 -14.44
N ASN A 152 -4.49 14.40 -13.27
CA ASN A 152 -5.87 14.80 -13.01
C ASN A 152 -6.04 16.32 -13.10
N PHE A 153 -5.11 17.09 -12.52
CA PHE A 153 -5.08 18.55 -12.68
C PHE A 153 -5.06 18.98 -14.15
N LEU A 154 -4.18 18.41 -14.98
CA LEU A 154 -4.15 18.73 -16.42
C LEU A 154 -5.40 18.27 -17.16
N SER A 155 -6.02 17.18 -16.73
CA SER A 155 -7.29 16.70 -17.29
C SER A 155 -8.39 17.75 -17.08
N GLU A 156 -8.49 18.26 -15.85
CA GLU A 156 -9.44 19.32 -15.47
C GLU A 156 -9.18 20.62 -16.22
N GLU A 157 -7.93 21.10 -16.24
CA GLU A 157 -7.58 22.38 -16.88
C GLU A 157 -7.69 22.34 -18.43
N SER A 158 -7.55 21.16 -19.03
CA SER A 158 -7.78 20.95 -20.47
C SER A 158 -9.23 20.64 -20.84
N ASN A 159 -10.16 20.66 -19.87
CA ASN A 159 -11.57 20.27 -20.03
C ASN A 159 -11.74 18.89 -20.68
N ALA A 160 -10.84 17.96 -20.35
CA ALA A 160 -10.86 16.59 -20.86
C ALA A 160 -11.65 15.66 -19.93
N ASP A 161 -11.97 14.47 -20.43
CA ASP A 161 -12.54 13.41 -19.60
C ASP A 161 -11.56 12.99 -18.49
N LYS A 162 -12.08 12.32 -17.46
CA LYS A 162 -11.27 11.78 -16.36
C LYS A 162 -10.10 10.93 -16.88
N ASP A 163 -8.94 11.11 -16.25
CA ASP A 163 -7.68 10.43 -16.59
C ASP A 163 -7.25 10.66 -18.06
N CYS A 164 -7.67 11.76 -18.69
CA CYS A 164 -7.33 12.12 -20.06
C CYS A 164 -6.74 13.52 -20.12
N ILE A 165 -5.68 13.71 -20.91
CA ILE A 165 -5.15 15.05 -21.20
C ILE A 165 -5.51 15.40 -22.65
N PHE A 166 -6.08 16.57 -22.87
CA PHE A 166 -6.41 17.05 -24.21
C PHE A 166 -5.37 18.04 -24.73
N TYR A 167 -4.79 17.74 -25.89
CA TYR A 167 -4.04 18.70 -26.70
C TYR A 167 -4.08 18.26 -28.17
N ASN A 168 -4.82 18.99 -29.01
CA ASN A 168 -5.24 18.63 -30.38
C ASN A 168 -6.07 17.33 -30.49
N ARG A 169 -5.75 16.31 -29.70
CA ARG A 169 -6.50 15.07 -29.51
C ARG A 169 -6.45 14.66 -28.04
N SER A 170 -7.38 13.80 -27.63
CA SER A 170 -7.45 13.27 -26.26
C SER A 170 -6.50 12.09 -26.09
N TYR A 171 -5.76 12.09 -24.98
CA TYR A 171 -4.90 10.97 -24.58
C TYR A 171 -5.30 10.47 -23.21
N LYS A 172 -5.93 9.30 -23.19
CA LYS A 172 -6.32 8.60 -21.98
C LYS A 172 -5.14 7.88 -21.33
N PHE A 173 -5.12 7.87 -20.01
CA PHE A 173 -4.15 7.16 -19.17
C PHE A 173 -4.87 6.06 -18.40
N LYS A 174 -4.43 4.82 -18.58
CA LYS A 174 -4.80 3.74 -17.66
C LYS A 174 -3.81 3.74 -16.50
N ILE A 175 -4.29 4.04 -15.30
CA ILE A 175 -3.44 4.18 -14.12
C ILE A 175 -3.06 2.77 -13.63
N LYS A 176 -1.92 2.30 -14.15
CA LYS A 176 -1.32 1.00 -13.85
C LYS A 176 0.17 1.15 -13.69
N ALA A 177 0.72 0.49 -12.69
CA ALA A 177 2.14 0.40 -12.45
C ALA A 177 2.49 -1.02 -12.00
N CYS A 178 3.77 -1.36 -12.08
CA CYS A 178 4.36 -2.58 -11.54
C CYS A 178 5.49 -2.22 -10.59
N GLU A 179 5.99 -3.20 -9.84
CA GLU A 179 7.06 -2.95 -8.88
C GLU A 179 8.32 -2.36 -9.52
N ASP A 180 8.63 -2.71 -10.77
CA ASP A 180 9.79 -2.14 -11.48
C ASP A 180 9.70 -0.62 -11.67
N ASP A 181 8.49 -0.07 -11.74
CA ASP A 181 8.26 1.36 -11.85
C ASP A 181 8.68 2.11 -10.57
N LEU A 182 8.68 1.44 -9.43
CA LEU A 182 9.11 2.01 -8.14
C LEU A 182 10.62 2.29 -8.08
N ASN A 183 11.40 1.77 -9.03
CA ASN A 183 12.84 2.05 -9.11
C ASN A 183 13.15 3.42 -9.73
N TYR A 184 12.13 4.12 -10.24
CA TYR A 184 12.30 5.40 -10.92
C TYR A 184 11.80 6.56 -10.03
N PRO A 185 12.68 7.48 -9.62
CA PRO A 185 12.27 8.63 -8.82
C PRO A 185 11.41 9.59 -9.62
N ILE A 186 10.45 10.22 -8.96
CA ILE A 186 9.56 11.24 -9.55
C ILE A 186 9.83 12.57 -8.85
N ASP A 187 10.18 13.62 -9.62
CA ASP A 187 10.41 14.97 -9.08
C ASP A 187 9.08 15.68 -8.75
N THR A 188 8.53 15.35 -7.57
CA THR A 188 7.28 15.94 -7.07
C THR A 188 7.38 17.43 -6.77
N LYS A 189 8.58 17.98 -6.52
CA LYS A 189 8.77 19.41 -6.27
C LYS A 189 8.48 20.22 -7.53
N SER A 190 9.02 19.78 -8.67
CA SER A 190 8.76 20.43 -9.95
C SER A 190 7.29 20.28 -10.36
N LEU A 191 6.69 19.10 -10.15
CA LEU A 191 5.24 18.91 -10.33
C LEU A 191 4.40 19.90 -9.52
N GLY A 192 4.77 20.15 -8.26
CA GLY A 192 4.08 21.10 -7.39
C GLY A 192 4.20 22.55 -7.86
N LYS A 193 5.34 22.96 -8.43
CA LYS A 193 5.53 24.32 -8.97
C LYS A 193 4.55 24.61 -10.10
N PHE A 194 4.36 23.65 -11.01
CA PHE A 194 3.45 23.83 -12.14
C PHE A 194 1.97 23.98 -11.74
N LYS A 195 1.57 23.45 -10.58
CA LYS A 195 0.21 23.62 -10.04
C LYS A 195 -0.03 25.00 -9.40
N HIS A 196 1.03 25.71 -9.00
CA HIS A 196 0.92 26.84 -8.06
C HIS A 196 1.61 28.15 -8.52
N GLN A 197 2.00 28.28 -9.79
CA GLN A 197 2.67 29.50 -10.30
C GLN A 197 1.76 30.46 -11.11
N ASP A 198 2.21 31.71 -11.11
CA ASP A 198 1.58 33.01 -11.40
C ASP A 198 1.34 33.30 -12.91
N MET A 199 1.05 34.57 -13.26
CA MET A 199 0.80 35.13 -14.61
C MET A 199 1.33 34.28 -15.77
N HIS A 200 0.45 33.97 -16.73
CA HIS A 200 0.63 33.02 -17.83
C HIS A 200 0.38 31.53 -17.50
N ARG A 201 -0.27 31.24 -16.35
CA ARG A 201 -0.76 29.89 -15.99
C ARG A 201 -1.37 29.12 -17.17
N GLU A 202 -2.28 29.73 -17.94
CA GLU A 202 -2.90 29.08 -19.10
C GLU A 202 -1.89 28.67 -20.18
N ALA A 203 -0.87 29.51 -20.45
CA ALA A 203 0.16 29.20 -21.43
C ALA A 203 1.07 28.05 -20.96
N ILE A 204 1.43 28.03 -19.67
CA ILE A 204 2.23 26.95 -19.07
C ILE A 204 1.43 25.65 -19.08
N ILE A 205 0.14 25.67 -18.72
CA ILE A 205 -0.75 24.51 -18.78
C ILE A 205 -0.84 23.98 -20.21
N ASN A 206 -1.06 24.86 -21.18
CA ASN A 206 -1.17 24.45 -22.58
C ASN A 206 0.16 23.84 -23.09
N LEU A 207 1.30 24.42 -22.70
CA LEU A 207 2.63 23.85 -22.98
C LEU A 207 2.80 22.47 -22.31
N MET A 208 2.40 22.30 -21.06
CA MET A 208 2.47 21.00 -20.38
C MET A 208 1.58 19.95 -21.06
N CYS A 209 0.34 20.30 -21.38
CA CYS A 209 -0.56 19.42 -22.13
C CYS A 209 0.07 19.03 -23.46
N LYS A 210 0.68 19.97 -24.19
CA LYS A 210 1.41 19.69 -25.43
C LYS A 210 2.57 18.73 -25.22
N GLU A 211 3.46 19.02 -24.28
CA GLU A 211 4.69 18.25 -24.08
C GLU A 211 4.37 16.84 -23.58
N LEU A 212 3.48 16.68 -22.58
CA LEU A 212 3.07 15.37 -22.09
C LEU A 212 2.37 14.54 -23.14
N THR A 213 1.41 15.12 -23.86
CA THR A 213 0.70 14.38 -24.91
C THR A 213 1.61 14.01 -26.07
N SER A 214 2.57 14.88 -26.44
CA SER A 214 3.60 14.58 -27.43
C SER A 214 4.54 13.49 -26.96
N PHE A 215 4.86 13.46 -25.67
CA PHE A 215 5.76 12.49 -25.05
C PHE A 215 5.17 11.08 -25.02
N VAL A 216 3.86 10.95 -24.81
CA VAL A 216 3.18 9.64 -24.75
C VAL A 216 2.45 9.27 -26.05
N LYS A 217 2.67 10.04 -27.12
CA LYS A 217 1.82 9.98 -28.32
C LYS A 217 1.87 8.65 -29.06
N ASP A 218 3.04 8.00 -28.99
CA ASP A 218 3.35 6.74 -29.67
C ASP A 218 3.18 5.53 -28.73
N GLU A 219 2.89 5.78 -27.45
CA GLU A 219 2.65 4.75 -26.44
C GLU A 219 1.18 4.32 -26.39
N ILE A 220 0.97 3.02 -26.22
CA ILE A 220 -0.38 2.44 -26.05
C ILE A 220 -0.98 2.86 -24.70
N GLU A 221 -2.30 3.05 -24.63
CA GLU A 221 -3.01 3.56 -23.45
C GLU A 221 -2.64 2.83 -22.14
N ASP A 222 -2.49 1.49 -22.21
CA ASP A 222 -2.19 0.63 -21.06
C ASP A 222 -0.79 0.84 -20.45
N VAL A 223 0.17 1.45 -21.17
CA VAL A 223 1.55 1.64 -20.69
C VAL A 223 1.91 3.10 -20.44
N ARG A 224 1.09 4.07 -20.87
CA ARG A 224 1.42 5.51 -20.77
C ARG A 224 1.79 5.96 -19.36
N PHE A 225 1.09 5.46 -18.33
CA PHE A 225 1.37 5.85 -16.95
C PHE A 225 2.73 5.33 -16.47
N SER A 226 3.02 4.03 -16.68
CA SER A 226 4.33 3.44 -16.39
C SER A 226 5.46 4.10 -17.22
N TYR A 227 5.21 4.39 -18.50
CA TYR A 227 6.15 5.12 -19.34
C TYR A 227 6.45 6.53 -18.83
N LEU A 228 5.44 7.26 -18.34
CA LEU A 228 5.63 8.54 -17.67
C LEU A 228 6.50 8.37 -16.43
N ILE A 229 6.18 7.45 -15.52
CA ILE A 229 6.96 7.22 -14.29
C ILE A 229 8.45 7.08 -14.59
N ARG A 230 8.79 6.28 -15.61
CA ARG A 230 10.19 5.97 -15.96
C ARG A 230 10.94 7.15 -16.58
N ASN A 231 10.24 8.11 -17.18
CA ASN A 231 10.87 9.12 -18.04
C ASN A 231 10.41 10.58 -17.77
N LEU A 232 9.66 10.83 -16.70
CA LEU A 232 9.07 12.14 -16.42
C LEU A 232 10.12 13.21 -16.11
N ASN A 233 11.17 12.89 -15.35
CA ASN A 233 12.11 13.91 -14.88
C ASN A 233 12.87 14.60 -16.03
N PRO A 234 13.36 13.88 -17.06
CA PRO A 234 13.88 14.52 -18.28
C PRO A 234 12.87 15.46 -18.96
N LEU A 235 11.60 15.05 -19.05
CA LEU A 235 10.54 15.86 -19.66
C LEU A 235 10.32 17.16 -18.90
N ILE A 236 10.18 17.09 -17.58
CA ILE A 236 9.98 18.25 -16.71
C ILE A 236 11.16 19.24 -16.80
N THR A 237 12.38 18.72 -16.89
CA THR A 237 13.60 19.55 -16.98
C THR A 237 13.63 20.39 -18.26
N ASN A 238 12.99 19.92 -19.35
CA ASN A 238 12.89 20.66 -20.61
C ASN A 238 11.78 21.73 -20.63
N ILE A 239 10.85 21.69 -19.65
CA ILE A 239 9.73 22.63 -19.53
C ILE A 239 10.10 23.80 -18.61
N ASN A 240 10.99 23.58 -17.63
CA ASN A 240 11.55 24.60 -16.74
C ASN A 240 12.60 25.49 -17.42
#